data_AF-A0A536QTI9-F1
#
_entry.id   AF-A0A536QTI9-F1
#
_cell.length_a   1.000
_cell.length_b   1.000
_cell.length_c   1.000
_cell.angle_alpha   90.00
_cell.angle_beta   90.00
_cell.angle_gamma   90.00
#
_symmetry.space_group_name_H-M   'P 1'
#
loop_
_entity.id
_entity.type
_entity.pdbx_description
1 polymer ?
#
loop_
_entity_poly.entity_id
_entity_poly.type
_entity_poly.pdbx_seq_one_letter_code
_entity_poly.pdbx_strand_id
1 'polypeptide(L)'
;MDLPGYLALGVLLLISRLVLFGRWRRYEMGHRTTAAVWAATTPLILVVLFAIRGIDSLGEVVLLVVLAGLTFAASYAIALYFLRVFGGEMDPKTSSGYRHRP
;
A
#
# COMPACT_ATOMS: atom_id res chain seq x y z
N MET A 1 5.00 9.81 -22.78
CA MET A 1 5.62 9.01 -21.71
C MET A 1 5.82 7.61 -22.25
N ASP A 2 7.06 7.15 -22.29
CA ASP A 2 7.43 5.92 -22.99
C ASP A 2 7.06 4.68 -22.16
N LEU A 3 6.44 3.69 -22.82
CA LEU A 3 6.11 2.35 -22.32
C LEU A 3 7.13 1.75 -21.31
N PRO A 4 8.46 1.85 -21.52
CA PRO A 4 9.46 1.41 -20.54
C PRO A 4 9.33 2.03 -19.15
N GLY A 5 8.90 3.29 -19.02
CA GLY A 5 8.71 3.95 -17.73
C GLY A 5 7.58 3.33 -16.90
N TYR A 6 6.46 2.96 -17.55
CA TYR A 6 5.34 2.31 -16.87
C TYR A 6 5.66 0.87 -16.46
N LEU A 7 6.41 0.14 -17.29
CA LEU A 7 6.88 -1.21 -16.96
C LEU A 7 7.85 -1.17 -15.76
N ALA A 8 8.80 -0.24 -15.75
CA ALA A 8 9.72 -0.05 -14.63
C ALA A 8 8.97 0.27 -13.33
N LEU A 9 7.95 1.14 -13.38
CA LEU A 9 7.12 1.47 -12.23
C LEU A 9 6.35 0.23 -11.72
N GLY A 10 5.72 -0.52 -12.62
CA GLY A 10 4.98 -1.74 -12.28
C GLY A 10 5.87 -2.81 -11.63
N VAL A 11 7.06 -3.03 -12.18
CA VAL A 11 8.06 -3.95 -11.61
C VAL A 11 8.53 -3.47 -10.23
N LEU A 12 8.80 -2.18 -10.06
CA LEU A 12 9.23 -1.61 -8.78
C LEU A 12 8.15 -1.79 -7.69
N LEU A 13 6.88 -1.56 -8.04
CA LEU A 13 5.75 -1.79 -7.14
C LEU A 13 5.60 -3.26 -6.77
N LEU A 14 5.79 -4.18 -7.73
CA LEU A 14 5.75 -5.62 -7.49
C LEU A 14 6.87 -6.07 -6.54
N ILE A 15 8.12 -5.64 -6.79
CA ILE A 15 9.27 -5.96 -5.95
C ILE A 15 9.04 -5.43 -4.53
N SER A 16 8.56 -4.19 -4.41
CA SER A 16 8.25 -3.57 -3.11
C SER A 16 7.22 -4.40 -2.34
N ARG A 17 6.16 -4.87 -3.00
CA ARG A 17 5.14 -5.75 -2.39
C ARG A 17 5.71 -7.09 -1.93
N LEU A 18 6.57 -7.72 -2.72
CA LEU A 18 7.22 -8.99 -2.36
C LEU A 18 8.14 -8.84 -1.15
N VAL A 19 8.93 -7.77 -1.11
CA VAL A 19 9.81 -7.47 0.04
C VAL A 19 8.98 -7.22 1.30
N LEU A 20 7.93 -6.41 1.22
CA LEU A 20 7.03 -6.14 2.35
C LEU A 20 6.36 -7.40 2.88
N PHE A 21 5.86 -8.25 1.99
CA PHE A 21 5.26 -9.52 2.37
C PHE A 21 6.29 -10.47 3.00
N GLY A 22 7.52 -10.50 2.49
CA GLY A 22 8.61 -11.27 3.08
C GLY A 22 8.95 -10.81 4.50
N ARG A 23 9.02 -9.49 4.74
CA ARG A 23 9.25 -8.91 6.08
C ARG A 23 8.10 -9.20 7.03
N TRP A 24 6.87 -9.09 6.55
CA TRP A 24 5.67 -9.48 7.31
C TRP A 24 5.71 -10.95 7.71
N ARG A 25 6.00 -11.86 6.77
CA ARG A 25 6.09 -13.31 7.03
C ARG A 25 7.18 -13.66 8.04
N ARG A 26 8.24 -12.85 8.13
CA ARG A 26 9.31 -12.97 9.15
C ARG A 26 8.99 -12.27 10.48
N TYR A 27 7.76 -11.79 10.67
CA TYR A 27 7.29 -11.09 11.87
C TYR A 27 8.05 -9.78 12.17
N GLU A 28 8.67 -9.17 11.16
CA GLU A 28 9.39 -7.89 11.28
C GLU A 28 8.46 -6.68 11.16
N MET A 29 7.27 -6.86 10.57
CA MET A 29 6.28 -5.80 10.37
C MET A 29 4.90 -6.25 10.81
N GLY A 30 4.18 -5.37 11.50
CA GLY A 30 2.82 -5.65 11.97
C GLY A 30 1.79 -5.48 10.86
N HIS A 31 0.63 -6.11 11.03
CA HIS A 31 -0.45 -6.08 10.05
C HIS A 31 -0.85 -4.67 9.60
N ARG A 32 -0.93 -3.73 10.55
CA ARG A 32 -1.28 -2.32 10.26
C ARG A 32 -0.23 -1.66 9.37
N THR A 33 1.05 -1.83 9.69
CA THR A 33 2.14 -1.23 8.92
C THR A 33 2.23 -1.85 7.54
N THR A 34 2.16 -3.18 7.43
CA THR A 34 2.17 -3.87 6.14
C THR A 34 0.97 -3.47 5.27
N ALA A 35 -0.23 -3.41 5.85
CA ALA A 35 -1.43 -2.96 5.15
C ALA A 35 -1.32 -1.51 4.67
N ALA A 36 -0.77 -0.60 5.50
CA ALA A 36 -0.61 0.81 5.14
C ALA A 36 0.36 0.99 3.97
N VAL A 37 1.52 0.34 4.02
CA VAL A 37 2.50 0.44 2.93
C VAL A 37 1.97 -0.21 1.65
N TRP A 38 1.26 -1.34 1.75
CA TRP A 38 0.61 -1.97 0.60
C TRP A 38 -0.46 -1.04 0.00
N ALA A 39 -1.32 -0.46 0.83
CA ALA A 39 -2.40 0.41 0.39
C ALA A 39 -1.92 1.72 -0.24
N ALA A 40 -0.77 2.25 0.19
CA ALA A 40 -0.16 3.45 -0.37
C ALA A 40 0.26 3.30 -1.84
N THR A 41 0.47 2.06 -2.32
CA THR A 41 0.83 1.81 -3.71
C THR A 41 -0.32 1.98 -4.70
N THR A 42 -1.56 1.79 -4.27
CA THR A 42 -2.75 1.89 -5.13
C THR A 42 -3.07 3.32 -5.58
N PRO A 43 -3.10 4.35 -4.71
CA PRO A 43 -3.41 5.72 -5.13
C PRO A 43 -2.31 6.33 -6.04
N LEU A 44 -1.09 5.80 -6.03
CA LEU A 44 -0.05 6.21 -6.99
C LEU A 44 -0.47 5.99 -8.45
N ILE A 45 -1.29 4.98 -8.74
CA ILE A 45 -1.84 4.76 -10.08
C ILE A 45 -2.75 5.93 -10.49
N LEU A 46 -3.60 6.40 -9.57
CA LEU A 46 -4.47 7.56 -9.83
C LEU A 46 -3.66 8.83 -10.07
N VAL A 47 -2.61 9.05 -9.27
CA VAL A 47 -1.70 10.20 -9.45
C VAL A 47 -1.04 10.15 -10.83
N VAL A 48 -0.55 8.99 -11.25
CA VAL A 48 0.06 8.80 -12.58
C VAL A 48 -0.96 9.06 -13.69
N LEU A 49 -2.18 8.53 -13.59
CA LEU A 49 -3.24 8.74 -14.59
C LEU A 49 -3.57 10.23 -14.75
N PHE A 50 -3.70 10.97 -13.64
CA PHE A 50 -3.94 12.41 -13.67
C PHE A 50 -2.73 13.19 -14.19
N ALA A 51 -1.51 12.78 -13.84
CA ALA A 51 -0.29 13.40 -14.38
C ALA A 51 -0.18 13.25 -15.90
N ILE A 52 -0.66 12.15 -16.48
CA ILE A 52 -0.68 11.94 -17.94
C ILE A 52 -1.75 12.79 -18.61
N ARG A 53 -2.95 12.82 -18.02
CA ARG A 53 -4.09 13.57 -18.57
C ARG A 53 -3.87 15.08 -18.49
N GLY A 54 -3.11 15.55 -17.52
CA GLY A 54 -3.06 16.96 -17.15
C GLY A 54 -4.16 17.31 -16.14
N ILE A 55 -3.94 18.38 -15.39
CA ILE A 55 -4.88 18.92 -14.40
C ILE A 55 -5.15 20.37 -14.80
N ASP A 56 -6.40 20.66 -15.16
CA ASP A 56 -6.80 21.96 -15.72
C ASP A 56 -7.53 22.84 -14.70
N SER A 57 -7.89 22.29 -13.53
CA SER A 57 -8.60 23.04 -12.49
C SER A 57 -8.30 22.58 -11.06
N LEU A 58 -8.52 23.48 -10.11
CA LEU A 58 -8.47 23.15 -8.67
C LEU A 58 -9.49 22.07 -8.27
N GLY A 59 -10.65 22.02 -8.94
CA GLY A 59 -11.67 21.00 -8.68
C GLY A 59 -11.18 19.59 -8.99
N GLU A 60 -10.39 19.42 -10.05
CA GLU A 60 -9.78 18.14 -10.41
C GLU A 60 -8.72 17.70 -9.38
N VAL A 61 -7.96 18.64 -8.81
CA VAL A 61 -7.01 18.34 -7.71
C VAL A 61 -7.76 17.82 -6.48
N VAL A 62 -8.83 18.50 -6.08
CA VAL A 62 -9.66 18.07 -4.93
C VAL A 62 -10.24 16.68 -5.19
N LEU A 63 -10.78 16.44 -6.38
CA LEU A 63 -11.30 15.13 -6.78
C LEU A 63 -10.23 14.05 -6.71
N LEU A 64 -9.02 14.31 -7.22
CA LEU A 64 -7.90 13.38 -7.14
C LEU A 64 -7.54 13.03 -5.69
N VAL A 65 -7.46 14.03 -4.80
CA VAL A 65 -7.16 13.82 -3.38
C VAL A 65 -8.24 12.96 -2.71
N VAL A 66 -9.52 13.25 -2.98
CA VAL A 66 -10.65 12.48 -2.44
C VAL A 66 -10.60 11.03 -2.95
N LEU A 67 -10.44 10.83 -4.25
CA LEU A 67 -10.37 9.49 -4.85
C LEU A 67 -9.15 8.71 -4.35
N ALA A 68 -7.99 9.36 -4.22
CA ALA A 68 -6.79 8.75 -3.67
C ALA A 68 -7.00 8.33 -2.21
N GLY A 69 -7.62 9.18 -1.39
CA GLY A 69 -7.97 8.87 0.00
C GLY A 69 -8.93 7.69 0.13
N LEU A 70 -10.00 7.67 -0.67
CA LEU A 70 -10.97 6.56 -0.68
C LEU A 70 -10.31 5.25 -1.14
N THR A 71 -9.48 5.32 -2.19
CA THR A 71 -8.76 4.16 -2.73
C THR A 71 -7.76 3.61 -1.72
N PHE A 72 -7.05 4.49 -1.01
CA PHE A 72 -6.17 4.11 0.09
C PHE A 72 -6.96 3.44 1.22
N ALA A 73 -8.04 4.06 1.70
CA ALA A 73 -8.83 3.54 2.81
C ALA A 73 -9.41 2.14 2.50
N ALA A 74 -9.98 1.97 1.30
CA ALA A 74 -10.49 0.69 0.83
C ALA A 74 -9.37 -0.36 0.73
N SER A 75 -8.25 -0.01 0.08
CA SER A 75 -7.09 -0.90 -0.06
C SER A 75 -6.51 -1.31 1.30
N TYR A 76 -6.44 -0.37 2.24
CA TYR A 76 -5.96 -0.61 3.60
C TYR A 76 -6.88 -1.55 4.36
N ALA A 77 -8.19 -1.32 4.32
CA ALA A 77 -9.16 -2.17 5.00
C ALA A 77 -9.11 -3.62 4.48
N ILE A 78 -9.05 -3.78 3.15
CA ILE A 78 -8.94 -5.08 2.49
C ILE A 78 -7.62 -5.77 2.87
N ALA A 79 -6.49 -5.07 2.76
CA ALA A 79 -5.18 -5.64 3.10
C ALA A 79 -5.10 -6.03 4.58
N LEU A 80 -5.58 -5.18 5.47
CA LEU A 80 -5.60 -5.46 6.91
C LEU A 80 -6.49 -6.67 7.23
N TYR A 81 -7.65 -6.77 6.59
CA TYR A 81 -8.54 -7.92 6.72
C TYR A 81 -7.82 -9.21 6.31
N PHE A 82 -7.21 -9.24 5.13
CA PHE A 82 -6.49 -10.43 4.66
C PHE A 82 -5.31 -10.81 5.56
N LEU A 83 -4.52 -9.83 6.00
CA LEU A 83 -3.38 -10.08 6.89
C LEU A 83 -3.83 -10.65 8.24
N ARG A 84 -4.97 -10.20 8.77
CA ARG A 84 -5.56 -10.75 10.01
C ARG A 84 -6.15 -12.14 9.81
N VAL A 85 -6.86 -12.37 8.70
CA VAL A 85 -7.48 -13.67 8.40
C VAL A 85 -6.41 -14.74 8.18
N PHE A 86 -5.36 -14.44 7.41
CA PHE A 86 -4.33 -15.42 7.09
C PHE A 86 -3.18 -15.48 8.10
N GLY A 87 -2.88 -14.38 8.79
CA GLY A 87 -1.82 -14.31 9.79
C GLY A 87 -2.28 -14.48 11.24
N GLY A 88 -3.59 -14.46 11.52
CA GLY A 88 -4.11 -14.35 12.89
C GLY A 88 -3.76 -13.00 13.53
N GLU A 89 -3.95 -12.87 14.85
CA GLU A 89 -3.45 -11.71 15.60
C GLU A 89 -1.94 -11.86 15.84
N MET A 90 -1.13 -11.27 14.96
CA MET A 90 0.31 -11.17 15.13
C MET A 90 0.70 -9.78 15.61
N ASP A 91 1.36 -9.73 16.76
CA ASP A 91 2.18 -8.60 17.14
C ASP A 91 3.58 -8.76 16.53
N PRO A 92 4.09 -7.75 15.81
CA PRO A 92 5.46 -7.79 15.29
C PRO A 92 6.49 -7.73 16.43
N LYS A 93 7.69 -8.26 16.20
CA LYS A 93 8.80 -8.22 17.19
C LYS A 93 9.12 -6.80 17.69
N THR A 94 8.81 -5.78 16.90
CA THR A 94 9.06 -4.36 17.19
C THR A 94 7.91 -3.66 17.91
N SER A 95 6.78 -4.34 18.18
CA SER A 95 5.68 -3.80 18.97
C SER A 95 6.05 -3.83 20.46
N SER A 96 5.73 -2.76 21.20
CA SER A 96 5.95 -2.67 22.64
C SER A 96 5.21 -3.74 23.45
N GLY A 97 4.21 -4.41 22.84
CA GLY A 97 3.43 -5.50 23.43
C GLY A 97 3.89 -6.91 23.02
N TYR A 98 4.98 -7.05 22.27
CA TYR A 98 5.45 -8.35 21.80
C TYR A 98 5.89 -9.24 22.98
N ARG A 99 4.99 -10.12 23.43
CA ARG A 99 5.36 -11.27 24.24
C ARG A 99 5.90 -12.34 23.30
N HIS A 100 7.16 -12.71 23.51
CA HIS A 100 7.73 -13.92 22.92
C HIS A 100 6.81 -15.09 23.30
N ARG A 101 6.01 -15.57 22.34
CA ARG A 101 5.27 -16.83 22.54
C ARG A 101 6.32 -17.95 22.49
N PRO A 102 6.36 -18.85 23.49
CA PRO A 102 7.33 -19.94 23.57
C PRO A 102 7.24 -20.90 22.39
#